data_AF-A0A4R7SR56-F1
#
_entry.id   AF-A0A4R7SR56-F1
#
_cell.length_a   1.000
_cell.length_b   1.000
_cell.length_c   1.000
_cell.angle_alpha   90.00
_cell.angle_beta   90.00
_cell.angle_gamma   90.00
#
_symmetry.space_group_name_H-M   'P 1'
#
loop_
_entity.id
_entity.type
_entity.pdbx_description
1 polymer ?
#
loop_
_entity_poly.entity_id
_entity_poly.type
_entity_poly.pdbx_seq_one_letter_code
_entity_poly.pdbx_strand_id
1 'polypeptide(L)'
;MSWNRDEAEENQERVQREITKRRARGELLTALEVPQKSRKLCQSFWGQAWCRNLESYQHYEARLPAGRSYLRHGKVLDLTLEPGTVSAVVAGSELYDTLIHIRPLAPDQWQETVHASQGQVNSLLDLLSGQLGDGLMKILTDPDQGLFPKPQEIRFDCSCPDHADLCKHASAVLYGVGVLLDTRPELLFTLRGVDQTDLLSSASSSSAATLGTNDGELKGTDLSALFGIDLAE
;
A
#
# COMPACT_ATOMS: atom_id res chain seq x y z
N MET A 1 1.20 -12.01 -43.11
CA MET A 1 1.05 -11.64 -41.69
C MET A 1 1.68 -12.69 -40.75
N SER A 2 2.79 -13.34 -41.13
CA SER A 2 3.53 -14.31 -40.28
C SER A 2 4.59 -13.63 -39.41
N TRP A 3 5.25 -12.60 -39.97
CA TRP A 3 6.37 -11.86 -39.36
C TRP A 3 6.12 -11.37 -37.93
N ASN A 4 4.92 -10.90 -37.57
CA ASN A 4 4.62 -10.42 -36.21
C ASN A 4 4.51 -11.52 -35.15
N ARG A 5 4.20 -12.78 -35.53
CA ARG A 5 4.10 -13.88 -34.56
C ARG A 5 5.47 -14.45 -34.25
N ASP A 6 6.27 -14.64 -35.29
CA ASP A 6 7.63 -15.17 -35.20
C ASP A 6 8.52 -14.24 -34.36
N GLU A 7 8.43 -12.91 -34.58
CA GLU A 7 9.13 -11.90 -33.76
C GLU A 7 8.66 -11.88 -32.29
N ALA A 8 7.35 -12.09 -32.05
CA ALA A 8 6.81 -12.11 -30.70
C ALA A 8 7.25 -13.35 -29.91
N GLU A 9 7.31 -14.51 -30.57
CA GLU A 9 7.83 -15.76 -30.00
C GLU A 9 9.34 -15.65 -29.72
N GLU A 10 10.13 -15.15 -30.67
CA GLU A 10 11.57 -14.91 -30.48
C GLU A 10 11.84 -13.95 -29.31
N ASN A 11 11.04 -12.89 -29.20
CA ASN A 11 11.13 -11.95 -28.10
C ASN A 11 10.79 -12.60 -26.74
N GLN A 12 9.75 -13.45 -26.69
CA GLN A 12 9.40 -14.20 -25.48
C GLN A 12 10.53 -15.16 -25.07
N GLU A 13 11.13 -15.87 -26.01
CA GLU A 13 12.28 -16.73 -25.74
C GLU A 13 13.46 -15.94 -25.19
N ARG A 14 13.79 -14.79 -25.79
CA ARG A 14 14.87 -13.92 -25.32
C ARG A 14 14.64 -13.48 -23.88
N VAL A 15 13.44 -13.01 -23.55
CA VAL A 15 13.05 -12.64 -22.19
C VAL A 15 13.18 -13.82 -21.24
N GLN A 16 12.71 -15.01 -21.63
CA GLN A 16 12.78 -16.21 -20.78
C GLN A 16 14.22 -16.68 -20.52
N ARG A 17 15.10 -16.53 -21.51
CA ARG A 17 16.55 -16.80 -21.37
C ARG A 17 17.17 -15.82 -20.37
N GLU A 18 16.86 -14.53 -20.47
CA GLU A 18 17.39 -13.54 -19.53
C GLU A 18 16.84 -13.73 -18.11
N ILE A 19 15.56 -14.09 -17.94
CA ILE A 19 14.98 -14.47 -16.64
C ILE A 19 15.76 -15.64 -16.04
N THR A 20 15.99 -16.70 -16.81
CA THR A 20 16.75 -17.87 -16.34
C THR A 20 18.17 -17.49 -15.91
N LYS A 21 18.82 -16.59 -16.66
CA LYS A 21 20.17 -16.10 -16.35
C LYS A 21 20.21 -15.21 -15.09
N ARG A 22 19.24 -14.31 -14.90
CA ARG A 22 19.10 -13.51 -13.67
C ARG A 22 18.78 -14.38 -12.46
N ARG A 23 17.93 -15.39 -12.62
CA ARG A 23 17.66 -16.40 -11.56
C ARG A 23 18.89 -17.19 -11.16
N ALA A 24 19.73 -17.60 -12.13
CA ALA A 24 21.00 -18.25 -11.84
C ALA A 24 22.00 -17.35 -11.08
N ARG A 25 21.82 -16.02 -11.10
CA ARG A 25 22.60 -15.04 -10.33
C ARG A 25 22.01 -14.75 -8.94
N GLY A 26 20.88 -15.36 -8.58
CA GLY A 26 20.25 -15.24 -7.26
C GLY A 26 19.01 -14.34 -7.20
N GLU A 27 18.57 -13.73 -8.30
CA GLU A 27 17.30 -12.99 -8.35
C GLU A 27 16.12 -13.98 -8.37
N LEU A 28 14.99 -13.67 -7.73
CA LEU A 28 13.84 -14.60 -7.70
C LEU A 28 13.01 -14.49 -8.99
N LEU A 29 12.78 -13.27 -9.45
CA LEU A 29 11.93 -12.88 -10.56
C LEU A 29 10.55 -13.56 -10.51
N THR A 30 9.92 -13.50 -9.35
CA THR A 30 8.58 -14.06 -9.09
C THR A 30 7.53 -13.09 -9.62
N ALA A 31 6.64 -13.58 -10.48
CA ALA A 31 5.56 -12.77 -11.01
C ALA A 31 4.57 -12.42 -9.91
N LEU A 32 4.11 -11.16 -9.89
CA LEU A 32 3.06 -10.74 -8.98
C LEU A 32 1.73 -11.43 -9.36
N GLU A 33 1.11 -12.09 -8.39
CA GLU A 33 -0.17 -12.77 -8.59
C GLU A 33 -1.31 -11.74 -8.70
N VAL A 34 -2.04 -11.79 -9.80
CA VAL A 34 -3.16 -10.87 -10.09
C VAL A 34 -4.44 -11.68 -10.33
N PRO A 35 -5.59 -11.29 -9.75
CA PRO A 35 -6.86 -11.98 -9.98
C PRO A 35 -7.27 -12.00 -11.47
N GLN A 36 -7.16 -13.16 -12.11
CA GLN A 36 -7.41 -13.30 -13.55
C GLN A 36 -8.89 -13.25 -13.93
N LYS A 37 -9.76 -13.77 -13.05
CA LYS A 37 -11.21 -13.87 -13.30
C LYS A 37 -12.00 -12.61 -12.89
N SER A 38 -11.34 -11.61 -12.31
CA SER A 38 -11.99 -10.39 -11.83
C SER A 38 -11.84 -9.23 -12.82
N ARG A 39 -12.95 -8.49 -13.03
CA ARG A 39 -12.93 -7.23 -13.79
C ARG A 39 -12.08 -6.16 -13.10
N LYS A 40 -12.08 -6.15 -11.76
CA LYS A 40 -11.25 -5.24 -10.96
C LYS A 40 -9.85 -5.82 -10.80
N LEU A 41 -8.84 -4.95 -10.68
CA LEU A 41 -7.48 -5.37 -10.31
C LEU A 41 -7.43 -5.70 -8.82
N CYS A 42 -7.90 -4.76 -8.00
CA CYS A 42 -7.89 -4.85 -6.55
C CYS A 42 -9.27 -5.17 -5.97
N GLN A 43 -9.30 -5.88 -4.85
CA GLN A 43 -10.52 -6.28 -4.12
C GLN A 43 -10.64 -5.60 -2.75
N SER A 44 -9.54 -5.26 -2.09
CA SER A 44 -9.57 -4.59 -0.79
C SER A 44 -9.95 -3.12 -0.92
N PHE A 45 -10.22 -2.46 0.22
CA PHE A 45 -10.34 -1.02 0.26
C PHE A 45 -9.05 -0.34 -0.20
N TRP A 46 -7.90 -0.69 0.39
CA TRP A 46 -6.62 -0.01 0.17
C TRP A 46 -6.14 -0.11 -1.28
N GLY A 47 -6.19 -1.31 -1.86
CA GLY A 47 -5.84 -1.51 -3.26
C GLY A 47 -6.75 -0.73 -4.22
N GLN A 48 -8.07 -0.70 -3.95
CA GLN A 48 -9.00 0.08 -4.76
C GLN A 48 -8.81 1.59 -4.59
N ALA A 49 -8.56 2.07 -3.36
CA ALA A 49 -8.33 3.47 -3.06
C ALA A 49 -7.04 3.98 -3.71
N TRP A 50 -5.97 3.18 -3.66
CA TRP A 50 -4.72 3.45 -4.37
C TRP A 50 -4.93 3.58 -5.88
N CYS A 51 -5.61 2.60 -6.51
CA CYS A 51 -5.88 2.66 -7.95
C CYS A 51 -6.72 3.88 -8.34
N ARG A 52 -7.76 4.21 -7.54
CA ARG A 52 -8.58 5.41 -7.78
C ARG A 52 -7.76 6.69 -7.68
N ASN A 53 -6.87 6.79 -6.70
CA ASN A 53 -5.97 7.92 -6.55
C ASN A 53 -5.04 8.06 -7.77
N LEU A 54 -4.42 6.98 -8.23
CA LEU A 54 -3.60 7.00 -9.45
C LEU A 54 -4.40 7.42 -10.69
N GLU A 55 -5.62 6.91 -10.84
CA GLU A 55 -6.51 7.20 -11.96
C GLU A 55 -7.05 8.63 -11.94
N SER A 56 -6.96 9.34 -10.81
CA SER A 56 -7.32 10.76 -10.71
C SER A 56 -6.28 11.69 -11.36
N TYR A 57 -5.07 11.19 -11.63
CA TYR A 57 -3.98 11.98 -12.19
C TYR A 57 -4.13 12.10 -13.70
N GLN A 58 -4.67 13.24 -14.15
CA GLN A 58 -4.94 13.52 -15.57
C GLN A 58 -3.72 13.30 -16.47
N HIS A 59 -2.52 13.65 -16.00
CA HIS A 59 -1.28 13.48 -16.75
C HIS A 59 -0.92 12.00 -17.03
N TYR A 60 -1.49 11.06 -16.29
CA TYR A 60 -1.18 9.63 -16.42
C TYR A 60 -2.20 8.86 -17.26
N GLU A 61 -3.38 9.43 -17.52
CA GLU A 61 -4.55 8.75 -18.10
C GLU A 61 -4.23 7.95 -19.37
N ALA A 62 -3.45 8.51 -20.30
CA ALA A 62 -3.12 7.86 -21.56
C ALA A 62 -2.21 6.61 -21.41
N ARG A 63 -1.49 6.48 -20.30
CA ARG A 63 -0.49 5.41 -20.07
C ARG A 63 -0.99 4.31 -19.14
N LEU A 64 -1.94 4.63 -18.27
CA LEU A 64 -2.53 3.68 -17.31
C LEU A 64 -3.11 2.40 -17.96
N PRO A 65 -3.85 2.44 -19.08
CA PRO A 65 -4.41 1.23 -19.69
C PRO A 65 -3.34 0.21 -20.12
N ALA A 66 -2.21 0.69 -20.65
CA ALA A 66 -1.11 -0.17 -21.07
C ALA A 66 -0.43 -0.83 -19.86
N GLY A 67 -0.16 -0.07 -18.80
CA GLY A 67 0.42 -0.60 -17.56
C GLY A 67 -0.48 -1.65 -16.90
N ARG A 68 -1.79 -1.39 -16.84
CA ARG A 68 -2.80 -2.36 -16.36
C ARG A 68 -2.77 -3.66 -17.16
N SER A 69 -2.59 -3.59 -18.48
CA SER A 69 -2.48 -4.79 -19.32
C SER A 69 -1.21 -5.60 -19.01
N TYR A 70 -0.07 -4.94 -18.84
CA TYR A 70 1.21 -5.60 -18.50
C TYR A 70 1.11 -6.33 -17.17
N LEU A 71 0.53 -5.67 -16.16
CA LEU A 71 0.31 -6.28 -14.85
C LEU A 71 -0.57 -7.54 -14.96
N ARG A 72 -1.71 -7.47 -15.67
CA ARG A 72 -2.61 -8.62 -15.83
C ARG A 72 -1.96 -9.82 -16.52
N HIS A 73 -1.07 -9.57 -17.46
CA HIS A 73 -0.32 -10.61 -18.16
C HIS A 73 0.89 -11.14 -17.38
N GLY A 74 1.00 -10.84 -16.07
CA GLY A 74 2.05 -11.38 -15.21
C GLY A 74 3.45 -10.86 -15.57
N LYS A 75 3.54 -9.65 -16.13
CA LYS A 75 4.81 -9.07 -16.58
C LYS A 75 5.58 -8.33 -15.50
N VAL A 76 4.97 -8.08 -14.35
CA VAL A 76 5.63 -7.43 -13.21
C VAL A 76 6.20 -8.51 -12.29
N LEU A 77 7.51 -8.51 -12.12
CA LEU A 77 8.28 -9.51 -11.38
C LEU A 77 8.99 -8.83 -10.19
N ASP A 78 9.11 -9.55 -9.07
CA ASP A 78 9.82 -9.11 -7.85
C ASP A 78 9.44 -7.69 -7.40
N LEU A 79 8.13 -7.42 -7.32
CA LEU A 79 7.65 -6.15 -6.82
C LEU A 79 7.90 -6.05 -5.31
N THR A 80 8.72 -5.08 -4.93
CA THR A 80 9.13 -4.80 -3.55
C THR A 80 8.84 -3.35 -3.20
N LEU A 81 8.34 -3.13 -1.98
CA LEU A 81 8.09 -1.82 -1.41
C LEU A 81 8.99 -1.63 -0.18
N GLU A 82 9.77 -0.56 -0.20
CA GLU A 82 10.66 -0.12 0.87
C GLU A 82 10.34 1.34 1.22
N PRO A 83 10.85 1.88 2.34
CA PRO A 83 10.67 3.29 2.66
C PRO A 83 11.04 4.22 1.51
N GLY A 84 10.05 4.95 0.99
CA GLY A 84 10.18 5.89 -0.11
C GLY A 84 10.51 5.29 -1.47
N THR A 85 10.49 3.96 -1.64
CA THR A 85 10.94 3.32 -2.89
C THR A 85 10.09 2.10 -3.25
N VAL A 86 9.75 1.97 -4.53
CA VAL A 86 9.13 0.78 -5.11
C VAL A 86 10.01 0.27 -6.24
N SER A 87 10.42 -0.99 -6.18
CA SER A 87 11.27 -1.60 -7.21
C SER A 87 10.59 -2.82 -7.81
N ALA A 88 10.77 -3.04 -9.11
CA ALA A 88 10.35 -4.27 -9.79
C ALA A 88 11.14 -4.47 -11.09
N VAL A 89 11.08 -5.69 -11.62
CA VAL A 89 11.51 -6.01 -12.98
C VAL A 89 10.28 -6.21 -13.85
N VAL A 90 10.19 -5.50 -14.97
CA VAL A 90 9.05 -5.60 -15.88
C VAL A 90 9.44 -6.25 -17.20
N ALA A 91 8.77 -7.34 -17.57
CA ALA A 91 8.99 -8.05 -18.82
C ALA A 91 8.26 -7.40 -20.00
N GLY A 92 9.01 -6.99 -21.03
CA GLY A 92 8.51 -6.41 -22.27
C GLY A 92 9.20 -7.01 -23.51
N SER A 93 9.88 -6.16 -24.30
CA SER A 93 10.82 -6.61 -25.35
C SER A 93 12.15 -7.15 -24.78
N GLU A 94 12.38 -6.86 -23.51
CA GLU A 94 13.48 -7.30 -22.69
C GLU A 94 13.04 -7.14 -21.22
N LEU A 95 13.95 -7.34 -20.28
CA LEU A 95 13.68 -7.07 -18.88
C LEU A 95 14.07 -5.63 -18.55
N TYR A 96 13.13 -4.89 -17.99
CA TYR A 96 13.35 -3.50 -17.59
C TYR A 96 13.33 -3.38 -16.07
N ASP A 97 14.44 -2.93 -15.51
CA ASP A 97 14.54 -2.57 -14.11
C ASP A 97 13.78 -1.24 -13.93
N THR A 98 12.81 -1.25 -13.01
CA THR A 98 11.90 -0.13 -12.78
C THR A 98 11.92 0.23 -11.30
N LEU A 99 12.30 1.47 -11.02
CA LEU A 99 12.39 2.07 -9.71
C LEU A 99 11.47 3.29 -9.65
N ILE A 100 10.65 3.36 -8.62
CA ILE A 100 9.76 4.49 -8.36
C ILE A 100 10.12 5.04 -7.00
N HIS A 101 10.53 6.30 -6.98
CA HIS A 101 10.77 7.03 -5.75
C HIS A 101 9.49 7.74 -5.35
N ILE A 102 9.10 7.55 -4.09
CA ILE A 102 7.95 8.20 -3.48
C ILE A 102 8.47 9.02 -2.30
N ARG A 103 8.20 10.32 -2.30
CA ARG A 103 8.59 11.18 -1.17
C ARG A 103 7.94 10.65 0.12
N PRO A 104 8.68 10.49 1.23
CA PRO A 104 8.08 10.21 2.53
C PRO A 104 7.10 11.31 2.95
N LEU A 105 6.10 10.96 3.77
CA LEU A 105 5.16 11.94 4.30
C LEU A 105 5.88 12.91 5.24
N ALA A 106 5.54 14.20 5.18
CA ALA A 106 6.14 15.17 6.08
C ALA A 106 5.72 14.86 7.54
N PRO A 107 6.64 14.94 8.52
CA PRO A 107 6.31 14.63 9.92
C PRO A 107 5.14 15.45 10.46
N ASP A 108 5.09 16.75 10.16
CA ASP A 108 4.01 17.64 10.64
C ASP A 108 2.65 17.22 10.07
N GLN A 109 2.60 16.87 8.78
CA GLN A 109 1.40 16.36 8.11
C GLN A 109 0.96 15.00 8.68
N TRP A 110 1.91 14.14 9.05
CA TRP A 110 1.59 12.88 9.73
C TRP A 110 0.97 13.14 11.10
N GLN A 111 1.53 14.04 11.89
CA GLN A 111 1.00 14.40 13.21
C GLN A 111 -0.41 14.99 13.12
N GLU A 112 -0.69 15.81 12.11
CA GLU A 112 -2.06 16.31 11.84
C GLU A 112 -3.04 15.17 11.54
N THR A 113 -2.60 14.20 10.73
CA THR A 113 -3.39 13.01 10.40
C THR A 113 -3.68 12.17 11.65
N VAL A 114 -2.67 11.95 12.50
CA VAL A 114 -2.80 11.23 13.77
C VAL A 114 -3.78 11.95 14.69
N HIS A 115 -3.63 13.27 14.86
CA HIS A 115 -4.54 14.07 15.67
C HIS A 115 -5.99 14.00 15.16
N ALA A 116 -6.20 14.12 13.85
CA ALA A 116 -7.53 14.00 13.24
C ALA A 116 -8.16 12.60 13.41
N SER A 117 -7.33 11.57 13.62
CA SER A 117 -7.74 10.16 13.74
C SER A 117 -7.96 9.70 15.19
N GLN A 118 -7.69 10.55 16.18
CA GLN A 118 -7.79 10.21 17.60
C GLN A 118 -9.19 9.71 17.98
N GLY A 119 -9.24 8.59 18.70
CA GLY A 119 -10.49 7.96 19.14
C GLY A 119 -11.24 7.18 18.05
N GLN A 120 -10.75 7.18 16.80
CA GLN A 120 -11.39 6.49 15.67
C GLN A 120 -10.77 5.13 15.36
N VAL A 121 -9.51 4.89 15.77
CA VAL A 121 -8.83 3.60 15.58
C VAL A 121 -8.69 2.87 16.91
N ASN A 122 -9.41 1.77 17.05
CA ASN A 122 -9.35 0.89 18.23
C ASN A 122 -8.62 -0.43 17.96
N SER A 123 -8.37 -0.74 16.68
CA SER A 123 -7.81 -2.00 16.22
C SER A 123 -6.93 -1.77 15.00
N LEU A 124 -5.67 -2.22 15.10
CA LEU A 124 -4.76 -2.20 13.97
C LEU A 124 -5.25 -3.15 12.86
N LEU A 125 -5.88 -4.27 13.23
CA LEU A 125 -6.42 -5.21 12.26
C LEU A 125 -7.53 -4.57 11.42
N ASP A 126 -8.41 -3.77 12.04
CA ASP A 126 -9.51 -3.10 11.35
C ASP A 126 -9.00 -1.99 10.43
N LEU A 127 -7.94 -1.29 10.85
CA LEU A 127 -7.23 -0.30 10.02
C LEU A 127 -6.67 -0.95 8.76
N LEU A 128 -5.92 -2.04 8.93
CA LEU A 128 -5.26 -2.72 7.83
C LEU A 128 -6.28 -3.43 6.93
N SER A 129 -7.34 -4.03 7.47
CA SER A 129 -8.41 -4.60 6.67
C SER A 129 -9.25 -3.54 5.92
N GLY A 130 -9.09 -2.26 6.28
CA GLY A 130 -9.85 -1.15 5.72
C GLY A 130 -11.32 -1.17 6.12
N GLN A 131 -11.62 -1.73 7.30
CA GLN A 131 -12.97 -1.87 7.86
C GLN A 131 -13.29 -0.81 8.92
N LEU A 132 -12.54 0.30 8.95
CA LEU A 132 -12.84 1.45 9.80
C LEU A 132 -13.93 2.33 9.20
N GLY A 133 -14.48 3.22 10.05
CA GLY A 133 -15.53 4.14 9.63
C GLY A 133 -15.11 5.04 8.47
N ASP A 134 -16.07 5.32 7.57
CA ASP A 134 -15.85 6.09 6.34
C ASP A 134 -15.16 7.44 6.56
N GLY A 135 -15.38 8.08 7.73
CA GLY A 135 -14.73 9.35 8.10
C GLY A 135 -13.21 9.24 8.17
N LEU A 136 -12.71 8.24 8.89
CA LEU A 136 -11.28 8.00 9.02
C LEU A 136 -10.65 7.58 7.70
N MET A 137 -11.32 6.69 6.96
CA MET A 137 -10.79 6.23 5.68
C MET A 137 -10.68 7.39 4.68
N LYS A 138 -11.57 8.39 4.74
CA LYS A 138 -11.45 9.63 3.96
C LYS A 138 -10.26 10.48 4.40
N ILE A 139 -9.99 10.60 5.69
CA ILE A 139 -8.83 11.35 6.21
C ILE A 139 -7.53 10.71 5.69
N LEU A 140 -7.38 9.39 5.84
CA LEU A 140 -6.17 8.68 5.43
C LEU A 140 -5.97 8.63 3.90
N THR A 141 -7.04 8.75 3.13
CA THR A 141 -7.01 8.74 1.66
C THR A 141 -7.26 10.11 1.04
N ASP A 142 -7.20 11.17 1.84
CA ASP A 142 -7.36 12.54 1.37
C ASP A 142 -6.27 12.87 0.31
N PRO A 143 -6.64 13.44 -0.86
CA PRO A 143 -5.67 13.73 -1.91
C PRO A 143 -4.60 14.75 -1.51
N ASP A 144 -4.88 15.58 -0.52
CA ASP A 144 -4.01 16.68 -0.13
C ASP A 144 -3.21 16.39 1.13
N GLN A 145 -3.84 15.76 2.11
CA GLN A 145 -3.29 15.52 3.45
C GLN A 145 -3.09 14.05 3.81
N GLY A 146 -3.61 13.14 2.99
CA GLY A 146 -3.58 11.72 3.26
C GLY A 146 -2.26 11.03 2.93
N LEU A 147 -2.30 9.70 2.99
CA LEU A 147 -1.14 8.84 2.78
C LEU A 147 -0.75 8.70 1.30
N PHE A 148 -1.66 8.98 0.37
CA PHE A 148 -1.38 8.74 -1.03
C PHE A 148 -0.50 9.83 -1.65
N PRO A 149 0.54 9.46 -2.41
CA PRO A 149 1.52 10.40 -2.92
C PRO A 149 0.98 11.23 -4.07
N LYS A 150 1.17 12.55 -4.04
CA LYS A 150 0.79 13.42 -5.17
C LYS A 150 1.72 13.18 -6.38
N PRO A 151 1.33 13.53 -7.62
CA PRO A 151 2.19 13.35 -8.79
C PRO A 151 3.59 13.95 -8.64
N GLN A 152 3.71 15.12 -8.01
CA GLN A 152 4.99 15.81 -7.79
C GLN A 152 5.87 15.16 -6.70
N GLU A 153 5.33 14.18 -5.98
CA GLU A 153 6.02 13.36 -4.98
C GLU A 153 6.54 12.06 -5.55
N ILE A 154 6.20 11.74 -6.81
CA ILE A 154 6.58 10.50 -7.47
C ILE A 154 7.61 10.81 -8.54
N ARG A 155 8.72 10.07 -8.54
CA ARG A 155 9.71 10.09 -9.62
C ARG A 155 9.92 8.67 -10.14
N PHE A 156 10.07 8.56 -11.44
CA PHE A 156 10.20 7.29 -12.13
C PHE A 156 11.60 7.17 -12.71
N ASP A 157 12.23 6.02 -12.49
CA ASP A 157 13.47 5.61 -13.14
C ASP A 157 13.23 4.22 -13.73
N CYS A 158 13.27 4.11 -15.05
CA CYS A 158 13.03 2.86 -15.75
C CYS A 158 14.08 2.70 -16.83
N SER A 159 14.71 1.54 -16.90
CA SER A 159 15.76 1.27 -17.90
C SER A 159 15.25 1.16 -19.35
N CYS A 160 13.95 1.42 -19.59
CA CYS A 160 13.37 1.35 -20.91
C CYS A 160 13.67 2.59 -21.76
N PRO A 161 13.70 2.47 -23.10
CA PRO A 161 14.01 3.59 -23.99
C PRO A 161 12.88 4.63 -24.10
N ASP A 162 11.79 4.52 -23.32
CA ASP A 162 10.71 5.50 -23.30
C ASP A 162 11.10 6.66 -22.38
N HIS A 163 11.24 7.86 -22.96
CA HIS A 163 11.67 9.07 -22.25
C HIS A 163 10.46 9.87 -21.69
N ALA A 164 9.27 9.27 -21.69
CA ALA A 164 8.10 9.87 -21.06
C ALA A 164 8.23 9.86 -19.53
N ASP A 165 7.67 10.89 -18.87
CA ASP A 165 7.65 10.98 -17.41
C ASP A 165 7.06 9.71 -16.76
N LEU A 166 5.99 9.15 -17.35
CA LEU A 166 5.42 7.85 -16.97
C LEU A 166 5.42 6.89 -18.15
N CYS A 167 6.32 5.91 -18.15
CA CYS A 167 6.28 4.82 -19.11
C CYS A 167 5.26 3.74 -18.72
N LYS A 168 4.93 2.84 -19.66
CA LYS A 168 4.01 1.71 -19.39
C LYS A 168 4.51 0.75 -18.30
N HIS A 169 5.83 0.62 -18.12
CA HIS A 169 6.42 -0.27 -17.11
C HIS A 169 6.22 0.31 -15.70
N ALA A 170 6.57 1.58 -15.50
CA ALA A 170 6.30 2.31 -14.26
C ALA A 170 4.79 2.31 -13.93
N SER A 171 3.93 2.49 -14.94
CA SER A 171 2.48 2.37 -14.74
C SER A 171 2.05 0.96 -14.28
N ALA A 172 2.64 -0.10 -14.84
CA ALA A 172 2.36 -1.48 -14.41
C ALA A 172 2.79 -1.71 -12.94
N VAL A 173 3.94 -1.16 -12.55
CA VAL A 173 4.45 -1.21 -11.16
C VAL A 173 3.53 -0.46 -10.21
N LEU A 174 3.07 0.75 -10.57
CA LEU A 174 2.10 1.52 -9.79
C LEU A 174 0.78 0.77 -9.56
N TYR A 175 0.25 0.10 -10.59
CA TYR A 175 -0.92 -0.76 -10.39
C TYR A 175 -0.59 -2.01 -9.54
N GLY A 176 0.62 -2.53 -9.67
CA GLY A 176 1.11 -3.66 -8.86
C GLY A 176 1.15 -3.32 -7.37
N VAL A 177 1.47 -2.08 -7.01
CA VAL A 177 1.37 -1.60 -5.62
C VAL A 177 -0.05 -1.80 -5.09
N GLY A 178 -1.07 -1.38 -5.84
CA GLY A 178 -2.46 -1.59 -5.44
C GLY A 178 -2.82 -3.06 -5.23
N VAL A 179 -2.28 -3.97 -6.04
CA VAL A 179 -2.48 -5.42 -5.85
C VAL A 179 -1.78 -5.94 -4.59
N LEU A 180 -0.59 -5.43 -4.27
CA LEU A 180 0.09 -5.79 -3.02
C LEU A 180 -0.63 -5.28 -1.78
N LEU A 181 -1.23 -4.09 -1.84
CA LEU A 181 -2.00 -3.53 -0.74
C LEU A 181 -3.28 -4.31 -0.44
N ASP A 182 -3.75 -5.19 -1.33
CA ASP A 182 -4.88 -6.08 -1.03
C ASP A 182 -4.57 -7.09 0.06
N THR A 183 -3.30 -7.49 0.20
CA THR A 183 -2.87 -8.51 1.17
C THR A 183 -1.88 -7.96 2.20
N ARG A 184 -1.20 -6.86 1.88
CA ARG A 184 -0.15 -6.23 2.70
C ARG A 184 -0.34 -4.71 2.78
N PRO A 185 -1.47 -4.22 3.34
CA PRO A 185 -1.80 -2.79 3.45
C PRO A 185 -0.79 -1.99 4.29
N GLU A 186 -0.12 -2.62 5.25
CA GLU A 186 0.93 -2.01 6.08
C GLU A 186 2.08 -1.45 5.25
N LEU A 187 2.33 -1.98 4.05
CA LEU A 187 3.36 -1.49 3.15
C LEU A 187 3.13 -0.05 2.68
N LEU A 188 1.89 0.46 2.70
CA LEU A 188 1.63 1.86 2.39
C LEU A 188 2.26 2.79 3.43
N PHE A 189 2.17 2.43 4.71
CA PHE A 189 2.76 3.19 5.82
C PHE A 189 4.28 3.12 5.77
N THR A 190 4.83 1.92 5.56
CA THR A 190 6.27 1.72 5.31
C THR A 190 6.76 2.59 4.17
N LEU A 191 6.06 2.56 3.02
CA LEU A 191 6.42 3.32 1.83
C LEU A 191 6.39 4.84 2.08
N ARG A 192 5.46 5.32 2.91
CA ARG A 192 5.37 6.73 3.31
C ARG A 192 6.26 7.09 4.50
N GLY A 193 6.97 6.13 5.07
CA GLY A 193 7.92 6.34 6.17
C GLY A 193 7.25 6.72 7.49
N VAL A 194 6.04 6.21 7.74
CA VAL A 194 5.25 6.49 8.96
C VAL A 194 4.88 5.19 9.66
N ASP A 195 4.63 5.26 10.96
CA ASP A 195 4.23 4.10 11.77
C ASP A 195 2.72 4.11 12.01
N GLN A 196 2.00 3.13 11.46
CA GLN A 196 0.55 3.03 11.62
C GLN A 196 0.10 2.84 13.07
N THR A 197 0.98 2.43 13.98
CA THR A 197 0.65 2.30 15.41
C THR A 197 0.41 3.65 16.08
N ASP A 198 0.92 4.75 15.51
CA ASP A 198 0.63 6.12 15.98
C ASP A 198 -0.86 6.46 15.89
N LEU A 199 -1.60 5.82 14.99
CA LEU A 199 -3.04 6.03 14.83
C LEU A 199 -3.87 5.36 15.94
N LEU A 200 -3.30 4.40 16.67
CA LEU A 200 -4.04 3.66 17.70
C LEU A 200 -4.44 4.58 18.84
N SER A 201 -5.73 4.56 19.17
CA SER A 201 -6.22 5.24 20.36
C SER A 201 -5.57 4.59 21.57
N SER A 202 -4.78 5.35 22.32
CA SER A 202 -4.31 4.92 23.64
C SER A 202 -5.53 4.77 24.54
N ALA A 203 -6.05 3.55 24.67
CA ALA A 203 -7.22 3.22 25.49
C ALA A 203 -7.01 3.44 27.01
N SER A 204 -5.94 4.14 27.42
CA SER A 204 -5.46 4.17 28.80
C SER A 204 -5.36 5.57 29.41
N SER A 205 -5.56 6.66 28.66
CA SER A 205 -5.38 8.01 29.22
C SER A 205 -6.68 8.68 29.68
N SER A 206 -7.85 8.23 29.21
CA SER A 206 -9.14 8.89 29.52
C SER A 206 -9.87 8.30 30.72
N SER A 207 -9.49 7.10 31.17
CA SER A 207 -10.08 6.43 32.34
C SER A 207 -9.27 6.66 33.64
N ALA A 208 -8.03 7.11 33.56
CA ALA A 208 -7.23 7.49 34.74
C ALA A 208 -7.47 8.95 35.18
N ALA A 209 -7.79 9.86 34.24
CA ALA A 209 -8.06 11.27 34.55
C ALA A 209 -9.43 11.50 35.23
N THR A 210 -10.33 10.50 35.22
CA THR A 210 -11.63 10.55 35.91
C THR A 210 -11.60 9.93 37.32
N LEU A 211 -10.46 9.39 37.76
CA LEU A 211 -10.29 8.82 39.11
C LEU A 211 -9.42 9.68 40.04
N GLY A 212 -9.03 10.88 39.59
CA GLY A 212 -8.08 11.75 40.30
C GLY A 212 -8.63 13.12 40.67
N THR A 213 -9.78 13.20 41.36
CA THR A 213 -10.10 14.24 42.36
C THR A 213 -11.46 13.91 43.00
N ASN A 214 -11.47 13.09 44.03
CA ASN A 214 -12.46 13.22 45.10
C ASN A 214 -11.77 12.84 46.42
N ASP A 215 -11.29 13.88 47.08
CA ASP A 215 -10.74 13.84 48.43
C ASP A 215 -11.93 13.67 49.40
N GLY A 216 -12.36 12.43 49.58
CA GLY A 216 -13.56 12.09 50.34
C GLY A 216 -13.53 10.65 50.82
N GLU A 217 -12.90 10.45 51.98
CA GLU A 217 -13.09 9.36 52.94
C GLU A 217 -13.89 8.14 52.44
N LEU A 218 -13.20 7.14 51.89
CA LEU A 218 -13.77 5.83 51.57
C LEU A 218 -14.00 5.04 52.86
N LYS A 219 -15.14 5.29 53.53
CA LYS A 219 -15.69 4.34 54.50
C LYS A 219 -16.23 3.11 53.76
N GLY A 220 -15.84 1.95 54.29
CA GLY A 220 -16.00 0.63 53.70
C GLY A 220 -17.35 0.43 53.01
N THR A 221 -17.28 0.25 51.70
CA THR A 221 -18.33 -0.44 50.95
C THR A 221 -17.65 -1.62 50.29
N ASP A 222 -18.12 -2.80 50.66
CA ASP A 222 -17.64 -4.11 50.26
C ASP A 222 -17.59 -4.24 48.72
N LEU A 223 -16.38 -4.23 48.17
CA LEU A 223 -16.11 -4.35 46.73
C LEU A 223 -16.36 -5.76 46.19
N SER A 224 -16.66 -6.72 47.06
CA SER A 224 -16.93 -8.12 46.71
C SER A 224 -18.25 -8.28 45.93
N ALA A 225 -19.20 -7.37 46.14
CA ALA A 225 -20.51 -7.42 45.49
C ALA A 225 -20.50 -6.99 44.01
N LEU A 226 -19.44 -6.30 43.54
CA LEU A 226 -19.38 -5.77 42.18
C LEU A 226 -18.82 -6.77 41.15
N PHE A 227 -18.03 -7.75 41.60
CA PHE A 227 -17.30 -8.66 40.70
C PHE A 227 -17.78 -10.12 40.72
N GLY A 228 -18.73 -10.49 41.59
CA GLY A 228 -19.38 -11.81 41.55
C GLY A 228 -18.41 -13.00 41.57
N ILE A 229 -17.27 -12.86 42.25
CA ILE A 229 -16.27 -13.92 42.38
C ILE A 229 -16.37 -14.46 43.81
N ASP A 230 -17.06 -15.59 43.96
CA ASP A 230 -17.02 -16.38 45.19
C ASP A 230 -15.69 -17.15 45.21
N LEU A 231 -14.77 -16.73 46.07
CA LEU A 231 -13.62 -17.56 46.45
C LEU A 231 -14.07 -18.40 47.65
N ALA A 232 -14.67 -19.54 47.36
CA ALA A 232 -14.85 -20.59 48.35
C ALA A 232 -13.50 -21.25 48.64
N GLU A 233 -13.22 -21.41 49.94
CA GLU A 233 -12.03 -22.03 50.53
C GLU A 233 -11.95 -23.55 50.27
#